data_AF-A0A6P6RU17-F1
#
_entry.id   AF-A0A6P6RU17-F1
#
_cell.length_a   1.000
_cell.length_b   1.000
_cell.length_c   1.000
_cell.angle_alpha   90.00
_cell.angle_beta   90.00
_cell.angle_gamma   90.00
#
_symmetry.space_group_name_H-M   'P 1'
#
loop_
_entity.id
_entity.type
_entity.pdbx_description
1 polymer ?
#
loop_
_entity_poly.entity_id
_entity_poly.type
_entity_poly.pdbx_seq_one_letter_code
_entity_poly.pdbx_strand_id
1 'polypeptide(L)'
;MFVGGPEDIPIEGDEFEKSKPRVLSIAGYSLLSLIAHFFVQDVGGALAMAILGGLLYYYCRKPTHLSITLALGMSLAILFMSGFIWFSILLSTHLQVWLADTVTKLELIVYVLDFCASCLALFQLQYVFDSPTYRGPRSFLPRWAEPATRSDGWRGWSPFQGEGQRLGGWQ
;
A
#
# COMPACT_ATOMS: atom_id res chain seq x y z
N MET A 1 -3.66 -3.11 31.46
CA MET A 1 -4.99 -3.30 30.85
C MET A 1 -5.06 -2.33 29.69
N PHE A 2 -5.03 -2.81 28.44
CA PHE A 2 -5.11 -1.94 27.26
C PHE A 2 -6.56 -1.46 27.15
N VAL A 3 -6.78 -0.15 27.17
CA VAL A 3 -8.10 0.51 27.14
C VAL A 3 -8.36 1.14 25.76
N GLY A 4 -7.64 0.68 24.73
CA GLY A 4 -7.84 1.08 23.34
C GLY A 4 -8.77 0.10 22.63
N GLY A 5 -9.59 0.59 21.72
CA GLY A 5 -10.40 -0.25 20.85
C GLY A 5 -9.53 -1.13 19.94
N PRO A 6 -10.16 -2.02 19.14
CA PRO A 6 -9.48 -2.82 18.11
C PRO A 6 -8.50 -2.06 17.21
N GLU A 7 -8.73 -0.77 17.02
CA GLU A 7 -7.97 0.12 16.14
C GLU A 7 -6.61 0.55 16.69
N ASP A 8 -6.37 0.37 17.99
CA ASP A 8 -5.20 0.90 18.70
C ASP A 8 -4.14 -0.16 19.03
N ILE A 9 -4.24 -1.36 18.44
CA ILE A 9 -3.20 -2.39 18.60
C ILE A 9 -1.90 -1.86 18.00
N PRO A 10 -0.84 -1.64 18.81
CA PRO A 10 0.42 -1.11 18.32
C PRO A 10 1.19 -2.18 17.54
N ILE A 11 1.88 -1.74 16.49
CA ILE A 11 2.82 -2.54 15.73
C ILE A 11 4.21 -2.20 16.27
N GLU A 12 4.84 -3.19 16.90
CA GLU A 12 6.18 -3.08 17.48
C GLU A 12 7.07 -4.16 16.88
N GLY A 13 8.34 -3.84 16.61
CA GLY A 13 9.31 -4.83 16.14
C GLY A 13 10.42 -4.24 15.27
N ASP A 14 11.53 -4.99 15.17
CA ASP A 14 12.69 -4.59 14.37
C ASP A 14 12.38 -4.42 12.88
N GLU A 15 11.38 -5.14 12.37
CA GLU A 15 10.98 -5.10 10.97
C GLU A 15 10.24 -3.79 10.63
N PHE A 16 9.43 -3.28 11.55
CA PHE A 16 8.84 -1.95 11.44
C PHE A 16 9.93 -0.87 11.38
N GLU A 17 10.87 -0.85 12.35
CA GLU A 17 11.94 0.15 12.40
C GLU A 17 12.84 0.12 11.16
N LYS A 18 13.12 -1.05 10.60
CA LYS A 18 13.87 -1.19 9.33
C LYS A 18 13.10 -0.67 8.13
N SER A 19 11.77 -0.82 8.10
CA SER A 19 10.92 -0.37 6.99
C SER A 19 10.68 1.15 6.97
N LYS A 20 10.68 1.77 8.15
CA LYS A 20 10.34 3.19 8.38
C LYS A 20 11.04 4.19 7.45
N PRO A 21 12.38 4.17 7.26
CA PRO A 21 13.03 5.12 6.35
C PRO A 21 12.55 4.96 4.90
N ARG A 22 12.25 3.73 4.47
CA ARG A 22 11.74 3.45 3.12
C ARG A 22 10.31 3.94 2.98
N VAL A 23 9.44 3.65 3.95
CA VAL A 23 8.05 4.11 3.94
C VAL A 23 7.98 5.65 3.97
N LEU A 24 8.84 6.29 4.77
CA LEU A 24 8.93 7.75 4.82
C LEU A 24 9.45 8.34 3.49
N SER A 25 10.38 7.67 2.82
CA SER A 25 10.85 8.08 1.48
C SER A 25 9.72 8.03 0.45
N ILE A 26 8.85 7.01 0.52
CA ILE A 26 7.70 6.89 -0.37
C ILE A 26 6.66 7.98 -0.03
N ALA A 27 6.43 8.26 1.24
CA ALA A 27 5.57 9.39 1.65
C ALA A 27 6.09 10.74 1.12
N GLY A 28 7.42 10.94 1.14
CA GLY A 28 8.05 12.11 0.53
C GLY A 28 7.87 12.16 -0.99
N TYR A 29 8.00 11.02 -1.67
CA TYR A 29 7.66 10.92 -3.09
C TYR A 29 6.19 11.27 -3.34
N SER A 30 5.25 10.81 -2.51
CA SER A 30 3.82 11.14 -2.68
C SER A 30 3.55 12.64 -2.62
N LEU A 31 4.32 13.40 -1.84
CA LEU A 31 4.25 14.87 -1.83
C LEU A 31 4.75 15.48 -3.14
N LEU A 32 5.83 14.95 -3.70
CA LEU A 32 6.35 15.40 -5.01
C LEU A 32 5.38 15.04 -6.15
N SER A 33 4.83 13.84 -6.12
CA SER A 33 3.85 13.37 -7.11
C SER A 33 2.56 14.19 -7.05
N LEU A 34 2.09 14.58 -5.86
CA LEU A 34 0.99 15.52 -5.71
C LEU A 34 1.25 16.83 -6.47
N ILE A 35 2.44 17.41 -6.36
CA ILE A 35 2.81 18.64 -7.07
C ILE A 35 2.84 18.38 -8.58
N ALA A 36 3.36 17.25 -9.03
CA ALA A 36 3.40 16.88 -10.43
C ALA A 36 1.99 16.76 -11.04
N HIS A 37 1.07 16.10 -10.34
CA HIS A 37 -0.34 15.98 -10.75
C HIS A 37 -1.04 17.34 -10.86
N PHE A 38 -0.73 18.30 -9.99
CA PHE A 38 -1.22 19.67 -10.14
C PHE A 38 -0.78 20.31 -11.47
N PHE A 39 0.46 20.08 -11.92
CA PHE A 39 0.94 20.62 -13.20
C PHE A 39 0.31 19.95 -14.42
N VAL A 40 -0.02 18.67 -14.30
CA VAL A 40 -0.74 17.89 -15.34
C VAL A 40 -2.26 18.16 -15.29
N GLN A 41 -2.72 18.98 -14.35
CA GLN A 41 -4.14 19.32 -14.12
C GLN A 41 -5.00 18.11 -13.74
N ASP A 42 -4.38 17.07 -13.17
CA ASP A 42 -5.06 15.89 -12.69
C ASP A 42 -5.34 15.99 -11.18
N VAL A 43 -6.54 16.46 -10.86
CA VAL A 43 -7.02 16.59 -9.48
C VAL A 43 -7.21 15.22 -8.80
N GLY A 44 -7.57 14.19 -9.58
CA GLY A 44 -7.82 12.84 -9.06
C GLY A 44 -6.53 12.19 -8.56
N GLY A 45 -5.49 12.21 -9.41
CA GLY A 45 -4.15 11.75 -9.06
C GLY A 45 -3.55 12.53 -7.89
N ALA A 46 -3.68 13.86 -7.88
CA ALA A 46 -3.19 14.70 -6.78
C ALA A 46 -3.83 14.31 -5.44
N LEU A 47 -5.15 14.15 -5.39
CA LEU A 47 -5.86 13.78 -4.17
C LEU A 47 -5.47 12.37 -3.70
N ALA A 48 -5.37 11.40 -4.62
CA ALA A 48 -4.97 10.04 -4.29
C ALA A 48 -3.58 10.01 -3.64
N MET A 49 -2.62 10.75 -4.21
CA MET A 49 -1.26 10.84 -3.68
C MET A 49 -1.18 11.61 -2.36
N ALA A 50 -2.02 12.64 -2.15
CA ALA A 50 -2.16 13.30 -0.85
C ALA A 50 -2.58 12.31 0.24
N ILE A 51 -3.62 11.51 -0.05
CA ILE A 51 -4.18 10.55 0.90
C ILE A 51 -3.15 9.46 1.19
N LEU A 52 -2.49 8.90 0.18
CA LEU A 52 -1.45 7.90 0.36
C LEU A 52 -0.30 8.42 1.20
N GLY A 53 0.28 9.58 0.84
CA GLY A 53 1.38 10.18 1.59
C GLY A 53 1.00 10.46 3.04
N GLY A 54 -0.21 10.98 3.27
CA GLY A 54 -0.77 11.22 4.59
C GLY A 54 -0.91 9.95 5.43
N LEU A 55 -1.42 8.86 4.85
CA LEU A 55 -1.57 7.58 5.53
C LEU A 55 -0.24 6.89 5.82
N LEU A 56 0.72 6.92 4.89
CA LEU A 56 2.07 6.40 5.12
C LEU A 56 2.79 7.18 6.23
N TYR A 57 2.62 8.51 6.25
CA TYR A 57 3.16 9.34 7.33
C TYR A 57 2.46 9.07 8.67
N TYR A 58 1.13 8.89 8.66
CA TYR A 58 0.35 8.53 9.84
C TYR A 58 0.81 7.20 10.42
N TYR A 59 0.98 6.17 9.58
CA TYR A 59 1.56 4.88 9.95
C TYR A 59 2.94 5.02 10.59
N CYS A 60 3.84 5.83 10.00
CA CYS A 60 5.17 6.07 10.58
C CYS A 60 5.12 6.78 11.95
N ARG A 61 4.10 7.60 12.20
CA ARG A 61 3.92 8.36 13.45
C ARG A 61 3.21 7.55 14.54
N LYS A 62 2.20 6.79 14.16
CA LYS A 62 1.36 5.96 15.02
C LYS A 62 1.17 4.60 14.33
N PRO A 63 2.13 3.67 14.50
CA PRO A 63 2.06 2.37 13.85
C PRO A 63 1.02 1.50 14.55
N THR A 64 -0.21 1.54 14.05
CA THR A 64 -1.32 0.71 14.52
C THR A 64 -1.84 -0.22 13.42
N HIS A 65 -2.56 -1.26 13.82
CA HIS A 65 -3.20 -2.19 12.88
C HIS A 65 -4.15 -1.47 11.90
N LEU A 66 -4.87 -0.44 12.35
CA LEU A 66 -5.70 0.38 11.47
C LEU A 66 -4.84 1.14 10.45
N SER A 67 -3.75 1.76 10.91
CA SER A 67 -2.87 2.58 10.06
C SER A 67 -2.21 1.77 8.94
N ILE A 68 -1.73 0.55 9.23
CA ILE A 68 -1.11 -0.32 8.22
C ILE A 68 -2.16 -0.84 7.23
N THR A 69 -3.35 -1.22 7.70
CA THR A 69 -4.44 -1.69 6.83
C THR A 69 -4.93 -0.59 5.90
N LEU A 70 -5.10 0.64 6.40
CA LEU A 70 -5.48 1.79 5.57
C LEU A 70 -4.40 2.10 4.52
N ALA A 71 -3.13 2.10 4.94
CA ALA A 71 -2.02 2.34 4.03
C ALA A 71 -1.88 1.24 2.96
N LEU A 72 -2.05 -0.03 3.33
CA LEU A 72 -2.09 -1.17 2.39
C LEU A 72 -3.25 -1.04 1.41
N GLY A 73 -4.46 -0.78 1.91
CA GLY A 73 -5.66 -0.62 1.09
C GLY A 73 -5.52 0.51 0.07
N MET A 74 -5.03 1.68 0.50
CA MET A 74 -4.80 2.81 -0.40
C MET A 74 -3.66 2.56 -1.38
N SER A 75 -2.58 1.89 -0.96
CA SER A 75 -1.49 1.52 -1.88
C SER A 75 -1.99 0.55 -2.95
N LEU A 76 -2.86 -0.41 -2.59
CA LEU A 76 -3.47 -1.34 -3.54
C LEU A 76 -4.42 -0.64 -4.51
N ALA A 77 -5.25 0.28 -4.00
CA ALA A 77 -6.16 1.07 -4.83
C ALA A 77 -5.38 1.91 -5.85
N ILE A 78 -4.31 2.58 -5.44
CA ILE A 78 -3.48 3.39 -6.33
C ILE A 78 -2.75 2.51 -7.34
N LEU A 79 -2.26 1.34 -6.94
CA LEU A 79 -1.63 0.40 -7.86
C LEU A 79 -2.58 0.04 -9.02
N PHE A 80 -3.82 -0.34 -8.71
CA PHE A 80 -4.80 -0.68 -9.72
C PHE A 80 -5.22 0.52 -10.57
N MET A 81 -5.50 1.66 -9.94
CA MET A 81 -5.96 2.87 -10.65
C MET A 81 -4.87 3.43 -11.56
N SER A 82 -3.65 3.64 -11.04
CA SER A 82 -2.51 4.08 -11.86
C SER A 82 -2.21 3.08 -12.97
N GLY A 83 -2.20 1.78 -12.64
CA GLY A 83 -2.04 0.67 -13.57
C GLY A 83 -3.00 0.76 -14.76
N PHE A 84 -4.28 0.96 -14.46
CA PHE A 84 -5.32 1.08 -15.45
C PHE A 84 -5.18 2.35 -16.31
N ILE A 85 -4.82 3.48 -15.71
CA ILE A 85 -4.73 4.77 -16.40
C ILE A 85 -3.54 4.80 -17.37
N TRP A 86 -2.32 4.45 -16.92
CA TRP A 86 -1.16 4.46 -17.82
C TRP A 86 -1.31 3.44 -18.95
N PHE A 87 -1.92 2.27 -18.67
CA PHE A 87 -2.26 1.30 -19.71
C PHE A 87 -3.30 1.85 -20.70
N SER A 88 -4.31 2.57 -20.21
CA SER A 88 -5.33 3.20 -21.06
C SER A 88 -4.74 4.29 -21.96
N ILE A 89 -3.77 5.06 -21.47
CA ILE A 89 -3.05 6.07 -22.26
C ILE A 89 -2.24 5.39 -23.39
N LEU A 90 -1.56 4.28 -23.09
CA LEU A 90 -0.84 3.52 -24.12
C LEU A 90 -1.78 2.99 -25.20
N LEU A 91 -2.95 2.50 -24.80
CA LEU A 91 -3.94 1.98 -25.74
C LEU A 91 -4.56 3.09 -26.58
N SER A 92 -4.95 4.21 -25.97
CA SER A 92 -5.59 5.34 -26.67
C SER A 92 -4.65 6.04 -27.65
N THR A 93 -3.35 6.07 -27.34
CA THR A 93 -2.31 6.61 -28.22
C THR A 93 -1.82 5.60 -29.26
N HIS A 94 -2.38 4.38 -29.31
CA HIS A 94 -1.91 3.29 -30.18
C HIS A 94 -0.39 3.05 -30.05
N LEU A 95 0.15 3.13 -28.83
CA LEU A 95 1.58 3.05 -28.50
C LEU A 95 2.46 4.17 -29.08
N GLN A 96 1.87 5.23 -29.66
CA GLN A 96 2.58 6.37 -30.23
C GLN A 96 2.61 7.58 -29.27
N VAL A 97 2.86 7.34 -27.99
CA VAL A 97 2.89 8.37 -26.93
C VAL A 97 3.82 9.54 -27.27
N TRP A 98 4.94 9.27 -27.94
CA TRP A 98 5.93 10.29 -28.28
C TRP A 98 5.45 11.32 -29.31
N LEU A 99 4.39 11.00 -30.07
CA LEU A 99 3.72 11.90 -30.99
C LEU A 99 2.57 12.67 -30.33
N ALA A 100 2.15 12.27 -29.13
CA ALA A 100 1.09 12.95 -28.39
C ALA A 100 1.55 14.30 -27.81
N ASP A 101 0.62 14.99 -27.15
CA ASP A 101 0.89 16.25 -26.46
C ASP A 101 1.85 16.08 -25.28
N THR A 102 2.54 17.16 -24.92
CA THR A 102 3.49 17.17 -23.79
C THR A 102 2.82 16.84 -22.47
N VAL A 103 1.55 17.23 -22.29
CA VAL A 103 0.75 16.93 -21.08
C VAL A 103 0.54 15.42 -20.96
N THR A 104 0.11 14.74 -22.03
CA THR A 104 -0.11 13.28 -22.02
C THR A 104 1.17 12.50 -21.77
N LYS A 105 2.32 12.99 -22.24
CA LYS A 105 3.63 12.39 -21.94
C LYS A 105 3.95 12.49 -20.46
N LEU A 106 3.75 13.67 -19.86
CA LEU A 106 3.98 13.89 -18.45
C LEU A 106 3.01 13.07 -17.60
N GLU A 107 1.74 13.03 -17.97
CA GLU A 107 0.70 12.21 -17.33
C GLU A 107 1.12 10.74 -17.29
N LEU A 108 1.55 10.18 -18.43
CA LEU A 108 2.03 8.80 -18.48
C LEU A 108 3.21 8.57 -17.53
N ILE A 109 4.20 9.46 -17.54
CA ILE A 109 5.39 9.34 -16.69
C ILE A 109 4.98 9.35 -15.21
N VAL A 110 4.12 10.29 -14.81
CA VAL A 110 3.67 10.41 -13.42
C VAL A 110 2.91 9.14 -12.99
N TYR A 111 1.98 8.65 -13.80
CA TYR A 111 1.23 7.44 -13.47
C TYR A 111 2.08 6.17 -13.42
N VAL A 112 3.11 6.06 -14.26
CA VAL A 112 4.07 4.94 -14.19
C VAL A 112 4.89 5.02 -12.89
N LEU A 113 5.32 6.22 -12.49
CA LEU A 113 6.06 6.40 -11.24
C LEU A 113 5.18 6.13 -10.01
N ASP A 114 3.91 6.54 -10.03
CA ASP A 114 2.94 6.26 -8.96
C ASP A 114 2.63 4.77 -8.85
N PHE A 115 2.56 4.06 -9.99
CA PHE A 115 2.45 2.60 -10.02
C PHE A 115 3.65 1.94 -9.34
N CYS A 116 4.87 2.39 -9.66
CA CYS A 116 6.08 1.88 -9.00
C CYS A 116 6.12 2.21 -7.50
N ALA A 117 5.75 3.43 -7.11
CA ALA A 117 5.74 3.87 -5.73
C ALA A 117 4.73 3.10 -4.88
N SER A 118 3.52 2.87 -5.42
CA SER A 118 2.49 2.06 -4.77
C SER A 118 2.88 0.58 -4.66
N CYS A 119 3.53 0.01 -5.69
CA CYS A 119 4.16 -1.32 -5.62
C CYS A 119 5.17 -1.42 -4.46
N LEU A 120 6.07 -0.45 -4.35
CA LEU A 120 7.08 -0.42 -3.28
C LEU A 120 6.44 -0.23 -1.91
N ALA A 121 5.42 0.63 -1.80
CA ALA A 121 4.67 0.83 -0.56
C ALA A 121 4.01 -0.48 -0.11
N LEU A 122 3.30 -1.15 -1.02
CA LEU A 122 2.69 -2.45 -0.77
C LEU A 122 3.73 -3.46 -0.31
N PHE A 123 4.85 -3.59 -1.02
CA PHE A 123 5.89 -4.55 -0.64
C PHE A 123 6.44 -4.31 0.76
N GLN A 124 6.76 -3.05 1.12
CA GLN A 124 7.31 -2.73 2.44
C GLN A 124 6.28 -2.90 3.55
N LEU A 125 5.04 -2.48 3.33
CA LEU A 125 3.97 -2.62 4.32
C LEU A 125 3.58 -4.09 4.50
N GLN A 126 3.51 -4.85 3.41
CA GLN A 126 3.22 -6.28 3.44
C GLN A 126 4.31 -7.04 4.18
N TYR A 127 5.58 -6.70 3.95
CA TYR A 127 6.69 -7.28 4.68
C TYR A 127 6.57 -7.08 6.19
N VAL A 128 6.19 -5.88 6.65
CA VAL A 128 5.97 -5.62 8.08
C VAL A 128 4.73 -6.35 8.60
N PHE A 129 3.66 -6.37 7.82
CA PHE A 129 2.42 -7.04 8.18
C PHE A 129 2.60 -8.56 8.35
N ASP A 130 3.43 -9.15 7.49
CA ASP A 130 3.73 -10.58 7.46
C ASP A 130 4.84 -11.00 8.43
N SER A 131 5.42 -10.05 9.16
CA SER A 131 6.53 -10.29 10.07
C SER A 131 6.14 -11.18 11.25
N PRO A 132 6.99 -12.13 11.68
CA PRO A 132 6.78 -12.92 12.90
C PRO A 132 6.85 -12.10 14.18
N THR A 133 7.39 -10.88 14.10
CA THR A 133 7.43 -9.91 15.18
C THR A 133 6.12 -9.12 15.33
N TYR A 134 5.19 -9.27 14.37
CA TYR A 134 3.85 -8.70 14.42
C TYR A 134 2.99 -9.31 15.54
N ARG A 135 2.92 -8.64 16.69
CA ARG A 135 2.16 -9.09 17.89
C ARG A 135 0.66 -8.71 17.88
N GLY A 136 0.09 -8.41 16.72
CA GLY A 136 -1.31 -8.02 16.64
C GLY A 136 -2.29 -9.18 16.94
N PRO A 137 -3.35 -8.97 17.75
CA PRO A 137 -4.44 -9.90 17.92
C PRO A 137 -4.99 -10.40 16.57
N ARG A 138 -5.00 -11.73 16.41
CA ARG A 138 -5.46 -12.48 15.23
C ARG A 138 -6.96 -12.34 14.92
N SER A 139 -7.70 -11.57 15.71
CA SER A 139 -9.16 -11.54 15.74
C SER A 139 -9.81 -10.51 14.80
N PHE A 140 -9.03 -9.72 14.06
CA PHE A 140 -9.55 -8.62 13.22
C PHE A 140 -9.35 -8.82 11.71
N LEU A 141 -8.68 -9.90 11.32
CA LEU A 141 -8.78 -10.35 9.95
C LEU A 141 -10.19 -10.92 9.74
N PRO A 142 -10.92 -10.52 8.70
CA PRO A 142 -12.21 -11.14 8.39
C PRO A 142 -11.99 -12.64 8.23
N ARG A 143 -12.96 -13.47 8.66
CA ARG A 143 -12.82 -14.94 8.77
C ARG A 143 -12.31 -15.67 7.51
N TRP A 144 -12.37 -15.05 6.32
CA TRP A 144 -11.80 -15.58 5.08
C TRP A 144 -10.27 -15.40 4.95
N ALA A 145 -9.66 -14.53 5.76
CA ALA A 145 -8.22 -14.33 5.89
C ALA A 145 -7.62 -15.14 7.05
N GLU A 146 -8.45 -15.74 7.92
CA GLU A 146 -7.99 -16.82 8.80
C GLU A 146 -7.67 -18.04 7.92
N PRO A 147 -6.45 -18.61 7.99
CA PRO A 147 -6.20 -19.90 7.38
C PRO A 147 -7.11 -20.91 8.10
N ALA A 148 -8.08 -21.45 7.37
CA ALA A 148 -8.86 -22.58 7.82
C ALA A 148 -7.87 -23.67 8.28
N THR A 149 -7.76 -23.85 9.59
CA THR A 149 -7.04 -24.98 10.21
C THR A 149 -7.79 -26.30 9.98
N ARG A 150 -8.63 -26.39 8.95
CA ARG A 150 -9.34 -27.58 8.52
C ARG A 150 -9.55 -27.58 7.00
N SER A 151 -9.21 -28.74 6.44
CA SER A 151 -9.48 -29.25 5.08
C SER A 151 -8.72 -28.63 3.91
N ASP A 152 -7.69 -29.36 3.48
CA ASP A 152 -7.45 -29.83 2.13
C ASP A 152 -7.67 -28.89 0.93
N GLY A 153 -6.55 -28.58 0.28
CA GLY A 153 -6.47 -28.61 -1.18
C GLY A 153 -6.28 -27.28 -1.90
N TRP A 154 -6.72 -26.16 -1.32
CA TRP A 154 -6.60 -24.85 -1.99
C TRP A 154 -5.88 -23.86 -1.08
N ARG A 155 -4.58 -23.68 -1.32
CA ARG A 155 -3.81 -22.55 -0.78
C ARG A 155 -4.38 -21.27 -1.39
N GLY A 156 -5.44 -20.73 -0.79
CA GLY A 156 -6.00 -19.45 -1.16
C GLY A 156 -5.00 -18.36 -0.83
N TRP A 157 -4.22 -17.94 -1.82
CA TRP A 157 -3.35 -16.77 -1.72
C TRP A 157 -4.22 -15.57 -1.31
N SER A 158 -3.83 -14.90 -0.22
CA SER A 158 -4.41 -13.62 0.15
C SER A 158 -3.30 -12.59 0.27
N PRO A 159 -3.55 -11.31 -0.05
CA PRO A 159 -2.58 -10.24 0.17
C PRO A 159 -2.40 -9.95 1.67
N PHE A 160 -2.94 -10.77 2.56
CA PHE A 160 -2.75 -10.68 4.00
C PHE A 160 -2.03 -11.91 4.54
N GLN A 161 -1.57 -12.85 3.71
CA GLN A 161 -0.97 -14.11 4.15
C GLN A 161 0.57 -14.11 4.13
N GLY A 162 1.19 -14.22 5.31
CA GLY A 162 2.64 -14.33 5.48
C GLY A 162 3.12 -15.19 6.66
N GLU A 163 4.44 -15.32 6.84
CA GLU A 163 5.01 -16.26 7.82
C GLU A 163 4.68 -15.91 9.28
N GLY A 164 4.49 -14.64 9.60
CA GLY A 164 3.98 -14.20 10.90
C GLY A 164 2.60 -14.73 11.23
N GLN A 165 1.79 -15.05 10.22
CA GLN A 165 0.51 -15.73 10.41
C GLN A 165 0.64 -17.23 10.73
N ARG A 166 1.72 -17.89 10.31
CA ARG A 166 1.94 -19.33 10.55
C ARG A 166 2.39 -19.63 11.97
N LEU A 167 3.18 -18.74 12.56
CA LEU A 167 3.74 -18.89 13.91
C LEU A 167 2.68 -18.65 15.01
N GLY A 168 1.63 -17.89 14.68
CA GLY A 168 0.25 -18.32 14.78
C GLY A 168 -0.10 -19.57 15.60
N GLY A 169 -0.05 -20.72 14.94
CA GLY A 169 -0.81 -21.92 15.33
C GLY A 169 -0.36 -22.66 16.59
N TRP A 170 0.53 -22.11 17.41
CA TRP A 170 0.95 -22.73 18.67
C TRP A 170 0.37 -21.96 19.86
N GLN A 171 -0.90 -22.26 20.16
CA GLN A 171 -1.46 -22.47 21.52
C GLN A 171 -2.95 -22.79 21.39
#